data_AF-A0A822CL73-F1
#
_entry.id   AF-A0A822CL73-F1
#
_cell.length_a   1.000
_cell.length_b   1.000
_cell.length_c   1.000
_cell.angle_alpha   90.00
_cell.angle_beta   90.00
_cell.angle_gamma   90.00
#
_symmetry.space_group_name_H-M   'P 1'
#
loop_
_entity.id
_entity.type
_entity.pdbx_description
1 polymer ?
#
loop_
_entity_poly.entity_id
_entity_poly.type
_entity_poly.pdbx_seq_one_letter_code
_entity_poly.pdbx_strand_id
1 'polypeptide(L)'
;PLASQPVPTEATAQQQMFALVTRRCGQDPIVRHDLYNNFNGSGINGPTYSSPGYNGAGACLWLSQASSQSVTFNSTFLNMAYTSFTWEVWLYANTLHNNNPYSDNAVFGQFHQNTLDHSLYIIIRNQRIYLGFFNDDVSGNQVLSTGVWYHMAYIYDYSTLTQYVYVNGYLDTSRSQAGPYQGTSG
;
A
#
# COMPACT_ATOMS: atom_id res chain seq x y z
N PRO A 1 33.43 23.26 -22.82
CA PRO A 1 33.20 23.24 -21.36
C PRO A 1 31.71 22.96 -21.06
N LEU A 2 31.34 21.67 -20.99
CA LEU A 2 30.04 21.27 -20.45
C LEU A 2 30.21 20.97 -18.96
N ALA A 3 29.47 21.69 -18.13
CA ALA A 3 29.44 21.47 -16.70
C ALA A 3 28.79 20.10 -16.42
N SER A 4 29.54 19.20 -15.78
CA SER A 4 29.02 17.97 -15.18
C SER A 4 28.06 18.33 -14.05
N GLN A 5 26.78 18.02 -14.24
CA GLN A 5 25.79 18.07 -13.17
C GLN A 5 26.15 17.02 -12.09
N PRO A 6 26.03 17.33 -10.80
CA PRO A 6 26.32 16.36 -9.75
C PRO A 6 25.28 15.24 -9.78
N VAL A 7 25.76 14.00 -9.78
CA VAL A 7 24.95 12.79 -9.56
C VAL A 7 24.37 12.89 -8.15
N PRO A 8 23.03 12.84 -7.96
CA PRO A 8 22.46 12.76 -6.63
C PRO A 8 22.96 11.49 -5.95
N THR A 9 23.66 11.63 -4.83
CA THR A 9 24.02 10.53 -3.96
C THR A 9 22.74 9.91 -3.41
N GLU A 10 22.53 8.62 -3.70
CA GLU A 10 21.47 7.81 -3.10
C GLU A 10 21.55 7.93 -1.58
N ALA A 11 20.64 8.70 -1.00
CA ALA A 11 20.36 8.61 0.43
C ALA A 11 19.91 7.17 0.69
N THR A 12 20.49 6.54 1.71
CA THR A 12 20.14 5.23 2.24
C THR A 12 18.67 5.18 2.65
N ALA A 13 17.77 5.02 1.69
CA ALA A 13 16.43 4.54 1.92
C ALA A 13 16.56 3.04 2.09
N GLN A 14 16.38 2.53 3.31
CA GLN A 14 16.09 1.12 3.49
C GLN A 14 14.87 0.80 2.62
N GLN A 15 15.09 0.11 1.50
CA GLN A 15 14.03 -0.49 0.71
C GLN A 15 13.39 -1.60 1.54
N GLN A 16 12.43 -1.24 2.38
CA GLN A 16 11.51 -2.20 2.96
C GLN A 16 10.31 -2.29 2.01
N MET A 17 10.46 -3.11 0.97
CA MET A 17 9.36 -3.47 0.08
C MET A 17 8.37 -4.35 0.87
N PHE A 18 7.24 -3.79 1.29
CA PHE A 18 6.20 -4.50 2.03
C PHE A 18 4.90 -4.60 1.25
N ALA A 19 4.88 -5.55 0.30
CA ALA A 19 3.72 -6.38 -0.07
C ALA A 19 4.11 -7.28 -1.26
N LEU A 20 5.10 -8.15 -1.08
CA LEU A 20 5.49 -9.11 -2.11
C LEU A 20 4.84 -10.46 -1.84
N VAL A 21 3.62 -10.68 -2.35
CA VAL A 21 3.12 -12.04 -2.59
C VAL A 21 3.87 -12.57 -3.82
N THR A 22 5.12 -13.00 -3.65
CA THR A 22 5.83 -13.73 -4.71
C THR A 22 5.62 -15.22 -4.53
N ARG A 23 5.11 -15.85 -5.59
CA ARG A 23 5.28 -17.28 -5.79
C ARG A 23 6.74 -17.53 -6.16
N ARG A 24 7.51 -18.24 -5.32
CA ARG A 24 8.68 -18.99 -5.84
C ARG A 24 8.13 -20.07 -6.76
N CYS A 25 8.52 -20.05 -8.03
CA CYS A 25 8.23 -21.17 -8.94
C CYS A 25 8.80 -22.47 -8.32
N GLY A 26 7.90 -23.37 -7.90
CA GLY A 26 8.22 -24.78 -7.68
C GLY A 26 8.16 -25.32 -6.25
N GLN A 27 7.81 -24.56 -5.20
CA GLN A 27 7.88 -25.11 -3.82
C GLN A 27 6.75 -24.85 -2.83
N ASP A 28 5.71 -24.02 -3.05
CA ASP A 28 4.62 -23.97 -2.05
C ASP A 28 3.24 -23.64 -2.62
N PRO A 29 2.15 -24.29 -2.14
CA PRO A 29 0.82 -24.08 -2.71
C PRO A 29 0.20 -22.72 -2.35
N ILE A 30 0.50 -22.12 -1.21
CA ILE A 30 -0.18 -20.92 -0.70
C ILE A 30 0.75 -20.25 0.31
N VAL A 31 1.35 -19.11 -0.02
CA VAL A 31 2.29 -18.47 0.91
C VAL A 31 1.83 -17.05 1.22
N ARG A 32 1.24 -16.91 2.41
CA ARG A 32 1.07 -15.63 3.12
C ARG A 32 2.36 -15.23 3.86
N HIS A 33 3.47 -15.91 3.63
CA HIS A 33 4.74 -15.56 4.24
C HIS A 33 5.39 -14.43 3.46
N ASP A 34 5.94 -13.47 4.18
CA ASP A 34 6.85 -12.51 3.55
C ASP A 34 8.16 -13.23 3.17
N LEU A 35 8.91 -12.61 2.25
CA LEU A 35 10.16 -13.18 1.73
C LEU A 35 11.18 -13.52 2.84
N TYR A 36 11.17 -12.73 3.93
CA TYR A 36 12.08 -12.86 5.05
C TYR A 36 11.45 -13.55 6.26
N ASN A 37 10.19 -13.97 6.14
CA ASN A 37 9.44 -14.67 7.19
C ASN A 37 9.32 -13.88 8.51
N ASN A 38 9.38 -12.55 8.45
CA ASN A 38 9.28 -11.63 9.60
C ASN A 38 7.84 -11.16 9.86
N PHE A 39 7.00 -11.11 8.83
CA PHE A 39 5.66 -10.52 8.85
C PHE A 39 4.69 -11.34 8.01
N ASN A 40 4.58 -12.61 8.37
CA ASN A 40 3.64 -13.51 7.74
C ASN A 40 2.20 -13.06 8.03
N GLY A 41 1.38 -13.08 6.99
CA GLY A 41 -0.04 -12.87 7.05
C GLY A 41 -0.80 -14.13 7.50
N SER A 42 -1.83 -13.93 8.30
CA SER A 42 -2.90 -14.87 8.58
C SER A 42 -4.17 -14.38 7.91
N GLY A 43 -4.86 -15.25 7.19
CA GLY A 43 -6.10 -14.86 6.52
C GLY A 43 -7.29 -15.02 7.43
N ILE A 44 -8.17 -14.03 7.41
CA ILE A 44 -9.44 -14.00 8.13
C ILE A 44 -10.56 -14.34 7.15
N ASN A 45 -11.44 -15.26 7.56
CA ASN A 45 -12.57 -15.76 6.76
C ASN A 45 -12.16 -16.43 5.42
N GLY A 46 -10.98 -17.05 5.41
CA GLY A 46 -10.50 -17.88 4.31
C GLY A 46 -10.24 -17.16 2.98
N PRO A 47 -9.35 -16.15 2.93
CA PRO A 47 -8.89 -15.57 1.67
C PRO A 47 -8.41 -16.65 0.71
N THR A 48 -8.66 -16.44 -0.57
CA THR A 48 -8.27 -17.38 -1.62
C THR A 48 -7.19 -16.74 -2.50
N TYR A 49 -6.67 -17.52 -3.44
CA TYR A 49 -5.70 -17.04 -4.41
C TYR A 49 -6.23 -17.34 -5.81
N SER A 50 -6.08 -16.37 -6.71
CA SER A 50 -6.46 -16.51 -8.11
C SER A 50 -5.21 -16.52 -8.98
N SER A 51 -5.17 -17.42 -9.96
CA SER A 51 -4.08 -17.54 -10.92
C SER A 51 -4.66 -17.56 -12.35
N PRO A 52 -4.01 -16.92 -13.33
CA PRO A 52 -2.78 -16.13 -13.17
C PRO A 52 -3.03 -14.80 -12.45
N GLY A 53 -1.99 -14.29 -11.80
CA GLY A 53 -1.97 -12.92 -11.30
C GLY A 53 -1.77 -11.90 -12.44
N TYR A 54 -1.18 -10.75 -12.10
CA TYR A 54 -0.84 -9.74 -13.09
C TYR A 54 0.05 -10.30 -14.22
N ASN A 55 -0.27 -9.92 -15.46
CA ASN A 55 0.48 -10.27 -16.67
C ASN A 55 0.71 -11.79 -16.90
N GLY A 56 -0.23 -12.63 -16.45
CA GLY A 56 -0.12 -14.08 -16.65
C GLY A 56 0.80 -14.78 -15.64
N ALA A 57 1.43 -14.05 -14.72
CA ALA A 57 2.42 -14.58 -13.79
C ALA A 57 1.87 -14.74 -12.37
N GLY A 58 2.32 -15.78 -11.68
CA GLY A 58 2.04 -16.00 -10.26
C GLY A 58 0.56 -16.17 -9.92
N ALA A 59 0.20 -15.77 -8.70
CA ALA A 59 -1.16 -15.73 -8.20
C ALA A 59 -1.36 -14.43 -7.41
N CYS A 60 -2.60 -13.91 -7.40
CA CYS A 60 -2.98 -12.77 -6.57
C CYS A 60 -3.82 -13.23 -5.38
N LEU A 61 -3.67 -12.52 -4.25
CA LEU A 61 -4.59 -12.65 -3.12
C LEU A 61 -5.98 -12.17 -3.57
N TRP A 62 -6.99 -12.99 -3.33
CA TRP A 62 -8.38 -12.69 -3.63
C TRP A 62 -9.19 -12.54 -2.35
N LEU A 63 -9.83 -11.37 -2.19
CA LEU A 63 -10.65 -11.01 -1.04
C LEU A 63 -12.08 -10.72 -1.48
N SER A 64 -13.05 -11.35 -0.82
CA SER A 64 -14.47 -11.11 -1.02
C SER A 64 -15.07 -10.32 0.14
N GLN A 65 -15.70 -9.19 -0.17
CA GLN A 65 -16.50 -8.43 0.79
C GLN A 65 -17.69 -9.25 1.31
N ALA A 66 -18.35 -10.04 0.44
CA ALA A 66 -19.50 -10.85 0.83
C ALA A 66 -19.16 -11.92 1.90
N SER A 67 -17.87 -12.25 2.03
CA SER A 67 -17.34 -13.19 3.03
C SER A 67 -16.50 -12.47 4.10
N SER A 68 -16.48 -11.14 4.13
CA SER A 68 -15.71 -10.32 5.07
C SER A 68 -14.24 -10.75 5.19
N GLN A 69 -13.58 -10.95 4.05
CA GLN A 69 -12.22 -11.49 4.02
C GLN A 69 -11.15 -10.42 4.20
N SER A 70 -10.10 -10.76 4.93
CA SER A 70 -8.91 -9.92 5.07
C SER A 70 -7.67 -10.75 5.35
N VAL A 71 -6.50 -10.11 5.36
CA VAL A 71 -5.25 -10.69 5.87
C VAL A 71 -4.75 -9.77 6.97
N THR A 72 -4.39 -10.36 8.11
CA THR A 72 -3.75 -9.66 9.23
C THR A 72 -2.33 -10.16 9.40
N PHE A 73 -1.42 -9.30 9.84
CA PHE A 73 -0.07 -9.73 10.17
C PHE A 73 -0.03 -10.28 11.59
N ASN A 74 0.81 -11.29 11.83
CA ASN A 74 1.01 -11.83 13.18
C ASN A 74 1.66 -10.79 14.12
N SER A 75 2.53 -9.93 13.58
CA SER A 75 2.90 -8.68 14.23
C SER A 75 1.83 -7.65 13.86
N THR A 76 1.05 -7.18 14.84
CA THR A 76 -0.03 -6.23 14.55
C THR A 76 0.49 -4.84 14.19
N PHE A 77 1.80 -4.60 14.32
CA PHE A 77 2.42 -3.31 14.04
C PHE A 77 3.72 -3.44 13.22
N LEU A 78 3.77 -2.67 12.14
CA LEU A 78 4.93 -2.31 11.33
C LEU A 78 5.39 -0.92 11.75
N ASN A 79 6.56 -0.86 12.38
CA ASN A 79 7.11 0.40 12.85
C ASN A 79 7.59 1.28 11.68
N MET A 80 6.75 2.22 11.27
CA MET A 80 7.04 3.22 10.24
C MET A 80 6.99 4.66 10.79
N ALA A 81 6.93 4.81 12.12
CA ALA A 81 6.83 6.12 12.75
C ALA A 81 8.13 6.92 12.57
N TYR A 82 8.01 8.21 12.26
CA TYR A 82 9.13 9.13 12.09
C TYR A 82 10.23 8.62 11.13
N THR A 83 9.84 7.90 10.08
CA THR A 83 10.78 7.41 9.06
C THR A 83 10.16 7.50 7.67
N SER A 84 11.01 7.63 6.65
CA SER A 84 10.59 7.48 5.26
C SER A 84 10.23 6.03 4.98
N PHE A 85 9.23 5.81 4.13
CA PHE A 85 8.85 4.47 3.68
C PHE A 85 8.23 4.52 2.27
N THR A 86 8.19 3.36 1.62
CA THR A 86 7.49 3.17 0.36
C THR A 86 6.57 1.96 0.48
N TRP A 87 5.35 2.10 -0.02
CA TRP A 87 4.41 1.02 -0.17
C TRP A 87 4.03 0.85 -1.63
N GLU A 88 3.97 -0.38 -2.13
CA GLU A 88 3.59 -0.65 -3.52
C GLU A 88 2.72 -1.89 -3.65
N VAL A 89 1.84 -1.90 -4.65
CA VAL A 89 0.95 -3.03 -4.93
C VAL A 89 0.52 -3.06 -6.40
N TRP A 90 0.24 -4.27 -6.89
CA TRP A 90 -0.65 -4.47 -8.03
C TRP A 90 -2.05 -4.81 -7.53
N LEU A 91 -3.06 -4.03 -7.91
CA LEU A 91 -4.45 -4.26 -7.53
C LEU A 91 -5.33 -4.50 -8.74
N TYR A 92 -6.37 -5.29 -8.54
CA TYR A 92 -7.48 -5.44 -9.46
C TYR A 92 -8.77 -5.44 -8.65
N ALA A 93 -9.69 -4.54 -8.99
CA ALA A 93 -10.95 -4.41 -8.29
C ALA A 93 -12.12 -4.87 -9.17
N ASN A 94 -12.92 -5.81 -8.67
CA ASN A 94 -14.19 -6.18 -9.30
C ASN A 94 -15.32 -5.20 -8.95
N THR A 95 -15.20 -4.58 -7.79
CA THR A 95 -16.12 -3.58 -7.27
C THR A 95 -15.31 -2.45 -6.65
N LEU A 96 -15.77 -1.22 -6.84
CA LEU A 96 -15.23 -0.05 -6.17
C LEU A 96 -16.40 0.74 -5.60
N HIS A 97 -16.36 0.99 -4.29
CA HIS A 97 -17.25 1.97 -3.68
C HIS A 97 -17.18 3.33 -4.42
N ASN A 98 -18.34 3.82 -4.86
CA ASN A 98 -18.52 5.10 -5.50
C ASN A 98 -19.65 5.88 -4.80
N ASN A 99 -19.64 7.21 -4.96
CA ASN A 99 -20.71 8.11 -4.51
C ASN A 99 -21.07 8.06 -3.01
N ASN A 100 -20.19 7.52 -2.17
CA ASN A 100 -20.32 7.54 -0.71
C ASN A 100 -18.95 7.86 -0.08
N PRO A 101 -18.78 9.05 0.54
CA PRO A 101 -17.50 9.43 1.15
C PRO A 101 -17.19 8.65 2.44
N TYR A 102 -18.12 7.83 2.94
CA TYR A 102 -17.97 7.04 4.16
C TYR A 102 -17.78 5.54 3.88
N SER A 103 -17.54 5.14 2.62
CA SER A 103 -17.30 3.75 2.26
C SER A 103 -16.01 3.61 1.47
N ASP A 104 -15.14 2.77 2.02
CA ASP A 104 -13.77 2.59 1.55
C ASP A 104 -13.54 1.16 1.11
N ASN A 105 -12.81 0.98 0.03
CA ASN A 105 -12.20 -0.30 -0.27
C ASN A 105 -10.84 -0.30 0.42
N ALA A 106 -10.71 -1.04 1.52
CA ALA A 106 -9.48 -1.11 2.27
C ALA A 106 -8.42 -1.90 1.50
N VAL A 107 -7.20 -1.37 1.47
CA VAL A 107 -6.03 -2.03 0.85
C VAL A 107 -5.02 -2.42 1.93
N PHE A 108 -4.68 -1.47 2.81
CA PHE A 108 -3.82 -1.69 3.97
C PHE A 108 -4.22 -0.73 5.09
N GLY A 109 -4.03 -1.13 6.35
CA GLY A 109 -4.23 -0.24 7.48
C GLY A 109 -3.51 -0.70 8.74
N GLN A 110 -3.14 0.26 9.57
CA GLN A 110 -2.68 0.09 10.94
C GLN A 110 -3.40 1.10 11.82
N PHE A 111 -4.20 0.59 12.75
CA PHE A 111 -5.01 1.43 13.61
C PHE A 111 -4.34 1.59 14.98
N HIS A 112 -4.11 2.83 15.38
CA HIS A 112 -3.69 3.14 16.74
C HIS A 112 -4.82 3.85 17.48
N GLN A 113 -5.24 5.01 16.97
CA GLN A 113 -6.29 5.84 17.56
C GLN A 113 -6.76 6.92 16.57
N ASN A 114 -7.89 7.56 16.91
CA ASN A 114 -8.48 8.67 16.17
C ASN A 114 -7.86 10.02 16.57
N THR A 115 -6.53 10.11 16.47
CA THR A 115 -5.74 11.32 16.71
C THR A 115 -4.90 11.62 15.48
N LEU A 116 -4.73 12.91 15.17
CA LEU A 116 -3.95 13.38 14.03
C LEU A 116 -2.64 12.59 13.92
N ASP A 117 -2.40 12.00 12.75
CA ASP A 117 -1.21 11.25 12.39
C ASP A 117 -0.96 9.89 13.05
N HIS A 118 -1.87 9.36 13.89
CA HIS A 118 -1.58 8.16 14.68
C HIS A 118 -1.97 6.84 14.00
N SER A 119 -2.92 6.86 13.06
CA SER A 119 -3.29 5.67 12.28
C SER A 119 -2.87 5.85 10.83
N LEU A 120 -2.42 4.77 10.18
CA LEU A 120 -2.02 4.75 8.78
C LEU A 120 -3.04 3.94 8.00
N TYR A 121 -3.48 4.44 6.85
CA TYR A 121 -4.32 3.67 5.94
C TYR A 121 -4.04 3.96 4.48
N ILE A 122 -4.27 2.91 3.69
CA ILE A 122 -4.30 2.93 2.24
C ILE A 122 -5.66 2.39 1.82
N ILE A 123 -6.45 3.25 1.20
CA ILE A 123 -7.84 2.95 0.87
C ILE A 123 -8.14 3.46 -0.54
N ILE A 124 -9.20 2.94 -1.15
CA ILE A 124 -9.81 3.52 -2.34
C ILE A 124 -11.18 4.06 -1.95
N ARG A 125 -11.34 5.37 -2.01
CA ARG A 125 -12.57 6.10 -1.69
C ARG A 125 -13.01 6.89 -2.91
N ASN A 126 -14.29 6.79 -3.28
CA ASN A 126 -14.82 7.43 -4.50
C ASN A 126 -13.96 7.14 -5.75
N GLN A 127 -13.51 5.89 -5.89
CA GLN A 127 -12.65 5.42 -6.98
C GLN A 127 -11.29 6.13 -7.09
N ARG A 128 -10.84 6.83 -6.05
CA ARG A 128 -9.49 7.40 -5.99
C ARG A 128 -8.73 6.79 -4.83
N ILE A 129 -7.44 6.57 -5.00
CA ILE A 129 -6.60 6.17 -3.88
C ILE A 129 -6.49 7.32 -2.89
N TYR A 130 -6.67 6.99 -1.61
CA TYR A 130 -6.29 7.84 -0.50
C TYR A 130 -5.22 7.12 0.27
N LEU A 131 -4.23 7.90 0.67
CA LEU A 131 -3.23 7.44 1.60
C LEU A 131 -2.99 8.54 2.59
N GLY A 132 -3.05 8.18 3.86
CA GLY A 132 -3.07 9.18 4.89
C GLY A 132 -2.66 8.63 6.22
N PHE A 133 -2.13 9.54 7.01
CA PHE A 133 -2.19 9.41 8.43
C PHE A 133 -3.55 9.99 8.86
N PHE A 134 -4.14 9.50 9.95
CA PHE A 134 -5.47 9.93 10.37
C PHE A 134 -5.60 11.47 10.40
N ASN A 135 -6.59 12.03 9.68
CA ASN A 135 -6.80 13.47 9.48
C ASN A 135 -5.68 14.22 8.73
N ASP A 136 -4.76 13.52 8.08
CA ASP A 136 -3.67 14.07 7.27
C ASP A 136 -3.47 13.29 5.96
N ASP A 137 -4.55 13.25 5.18
CA ASP A 137 -4.64 12.46 3.96
C ASP A 137 -4.12 13.21 2.72
N VAL A 138 -3.62 12.44 1.76
CA VAL A 138 -3.51 12.85 0.36
C VAL A 138 -4.37 11.92 -0.52
N SER A 139 -5.08 12.51 -1.48
CA SER A 139 -5.81 11.77 -2.51
C SER A 139 -5.08 11.82 -3.85
N GLY A 140 -5.10 10.70 -4.57
CA GLY A 140 -4.77 10.66 -5.98
C GLY A 140 -5.77 11.45 -6.82
N ASN A 141 -5.37 11.82 -8.04
CA ASN A 141 -6.23 12.48 -9.03
C ASN A 141 -6.93 11.46 -9.93
N GLN A 142 -6.24 10.37 -10.27
CA GLN A 142 -6.75 9.34 -11.18
C GLN A 142 -7.98 8.63 -10.63
N VAL A 143 -9.05 8.61 -11.42
CA VAL A 143 -10.24 7.79 -11.17
C VAL A 143 -9.99 6.38 -11.67
N LEU A 144 -10.02 5.42 -10.76
CA LEU A 144 -9.84 3.99 -11.03
C LEU A 144 -11.13 3.38 -11.59
N SER A 145 -10.99 2.41 -12.48
CA SER A 145 -12.09 1.60 -13.01
C SER A 145 -12.01 0.17 -12.48
N THR A 146 -13.15 -0.50 -12.38
CA THR A 146 -13.17 -1.94 -12.11
C THR A 146 -12.68 -2.70 -13.34
N GLY A 147 -12.24 -3.94 -13.13
CA GLY A 147 -11.82 -4.80 -14.24
C GLY A 147 -10.44 -4.49 -14.84
N VAL A 148 -9.66 -3.61 -14.19
CA VAL A 148 -8.37 -3.13 -14.67
C VAL A 148 -7.31 -3.33 -13.59
N TRP A 149 -6.12 -3.77 -14.01
CA TRP A 149 -4.94 -3.83 -13.14
C TRP A 149 -4.30 -2.45 -13.01
N TYR A 150 -4.01 -2.03 -11.78
CA TYR A 150 -3.22 -0.84 -11.49
C TYR A 150 -2.00 -1.20 -10.66
N HIS A 151 -0.84 -0.68 -11.04
CA HIS A 151 0.29 -0.58 -10.15
C HIS A 151 0.16 0.70 -9.36
N MET A 152 0.21 0.64 -8.05
CA MET A 152 0.23 1.82 -7.19
C MET A 152 1.48 1.81 -6.35
N ALA A 153 2.08 2.98 -6.20
CA ALA A 153 3.14 3.19 -5.24
C ALA A 153 2.86 4.47 -4.44
N TYR A 154 3.19 4.42 -3.16
CA TYR A 154 3.16 5.56 -2.28
C TYR A 154 4.49 5.71 -1.59
N ILE A 155 4.97 6.93 -1.56
CA ILE A 155 6.25 7.28 -0.96
C ILE A 155 5.98 8.35 0.07
N TYR A 156 6.42 8.11 1.30
CA TYR A 156 6.53 9.14 2.31
C TYR A 156 7.99 9.43 2.54
N ASP A 157 8.40 10.67 2.26
CA ASP A 157 9.72 11.18 2.59
C ASP A 157 9.62 12.00 3.88
N TYR A 158 10.10 11.42 4.98
CA TYR A 158 10.10 12.06 6.29
C TYR A 158 11.05 13.25 6.35
N SER A 159 12.15 13.25 5.57
CA SER A 159 13.13 14.34 5.59
C SER A 159 12.55 15.66 5.07
N THR A 160 11.61 15.56 4.12
CA THR A 160 10.94 16.70 3.49
C THR A 160 9.44 16.78 3.84
N LEU A 161 8.95 15.86 4.67
CA LEU A 161 7.53 15.71 5.02
C LEU A 161 6.63 15.72 3.78
N THR A 162 7.04 14.99 2.74
CA THR A 162 6.34 14.97 1.45
C THR A 162 5.80 13.58 1.15
N GLN A 163 4.53 13.54 0.76
CA GLN A 163 3.82 12.35 0.30
C GLN A 163 3.73 12.37 -1.22
N TYR A 164 3.93 11.22 -1.85
CA TYR A 164 3.80 11.03 -3.29
C TYR A 164 2.92 9.83 -3.58
N VAL A 165 2.02 9.97 -4.55
CA VAL A 165 1.15 8.92 -5.07
C VAL A 165 1.52 8.69 -6.53
N TYR A 166 1.82 7.45 -6.89
CA TYR A 166 2.08 7.02 -8.25
C TYR A 166 1.05 6.00 -8.69
N VAL A 167 0.57 6.12 -9.92
CA VAL A 167 -0.29 5.13 -10.58
C VAL A 167 0.34 4.72 -11.90
N ASN A 168 0.49 3.42 -12.10
CA ASN A 168 1.18 2.81 -13.25
C ASN A 168 2.58 3.38 -13.50
N GLY A 169 3.29 3.75 -12.43
CA GLY A 169 4.63 4.31 -12.48
C GLY A 169 4.70 5.82 -12.79
N TYR A 170 3.57 6.49 -13.00
CA TYR A 170 3.50 7.93 -13.21
C TYR A 170 3.07 8.64 -11.93
N LEU A 171 3.68 9.79 -11.63
CA LEU A 171 3.27 10.64 -10.52
C LEU A 171 1.84 11.13 -10.74
N ASP A 172 0.94 10.79 -9.83
CA ASP A 172 -0.47 11.18 -9.87
C ASP A 172 -0.73 12.42 -8.99
N THR A 173 -0.18 12.42 -7.76
CA THR A 173 -0.25 13.54 -6.81
C THR A 173 1.00 13.59 -5.93
N SER A 174 1.39 14.80 -5.51
CA SER A 174 2.31 15.02 -4.39
C SER A 174 1.78 16.08 -3.44
N ARG A 175 2.06 15.93 -2.14
CA ARG A 175 1.69 16.89 -1.10
C ARG A 175 2.85 17.06 -0.12
N SER A 176 3.36 18.28 -0.01
CA SER A 176 4.36 18.64 1.02
C SER A 176 3.67 19.08 2.31
N GLN A 177 4.46 19.22 3.38
CA GLN A 177 3.99 19.65 4.70
C GLN A 177 2.99 18.68 5.34
N ALA A 178 3.14 17.38 5.06
CA ALA A 178 2.45 16.36 5.84
C ALA A 178 2.98 16.32 7.29
N GLY A 179 2.17 15.84 8.23
CA GLY A 179 2.65 15.45 9.55
C GLY A 179 3.56 14.21 9.46
N PRO A 180 4.37 13.92 10.49
CA PRO A 180 4.99 12.61 10.64
C PRO A 180 3.97 11.56 11.02
N TYR A 181 4.06 10.35 10.47
CA TYR A 181 3.35 9.22 11.06
C TYR A 181 3.85 8.99 12.50
N GLN A 182 2.92 8.90 13.45
CA GLN A 182 3.20 8.80 14.90
C GLN A 182 2.63 7.52 15.53
N GLY A 183 2.10 6.60 14.73
CA GLY A 183 1.53 5.36 15.25
C GLY A 183 2.56 4.51 15.99
N THR A 184 2.17 3.94 17.12
CA THR A 184 3.03 3.05 17.94
C THR A 184 2.40 1.67 18.16
N SER A 185 1.21 1.44 17.60
CA SER A 185 0.48 0.18 17.58
C SER A 185 -0.32 0.06 16.29
N GLY A 186 -0.87 -1.13 16.04
CA GLY A 186 -1.69 -1.43 14.87
C GLY A 186 -2.67 -2.55 15.16
#